data_AF-A0AAV4YCJ6-F1
#
_entry.id   AF-A0AAV4YCJ6-F1
#
_cell.length_a   1.000
_cell.length_b   1.000
_cell.length_c   1.000
_cell.angle_alpha   90.00
_cell.angle_beta   90.00
_cell.angle_gamma   90.00
#
_symmetry.space_group_name_H-M   'P 1'
#
loop_
_entity.id
_entity.type
_entity.pdbx_description
1 polymer ?
#
loop_
_entity_poly.entity_id
_entity_poly.type
_entity_poly.pdbx_seq_one_letter_code
_entity_poly.pdbx_strand_id
1 'polypeptide(L)'
;MDNILLPSQCKDKYIFMPSERDDFDKVARREGGKWLLNTEDSNHDSHWEALLPLYHDGLILALRANTPEITDIQRKTNALNKVIWCFAEDADDLENVRRVANAIRSATNHGRIMYYKTNAASANRLFHEDTTAICKYMHSVKGQLFRRDEYKRWEMV
;
A
#
# COMPACT_ATOMS: atom_id res chain seq x y z
N MET A 1 0.74 19.75 17.20
CA MET A 1 0.78 18.81 16.06
C MET A 1 2.24 18.54 15.80
N ASP A 2 2.68 17.30 16.00
CA ASP A 2 4.03 16.91 15.63
C ASP A 2 4.23 17.17 14.14
N ASN A 3 5.41 17.63 13.76
CA ASN A 3 5.70 18.02 12.38
C ASN A 3 5.82 16.75 11.53
N ILE A 4 4.73 16.33 10.87
CA ILE A 4 4.71 15.09 10.09
C ILE A 4 5.47 15.33 8.79
N LEU A 5 6.56 14.59 8.61
CA LEU A 5 7.39 14.66 7.42
C LEU A 5 6.64 14.08 6.22
N LEU A 6 6.66 14.78 5.09
CA LEU A 6 6.02 14.32 3.85
C LEU A 6 6.97 13.47 3.00
N PRO A 7 6.45 12.53 2.18
CA PRO A 7 7.27 11.77 1.24
C PRO A 7 8.18 12.63 0.37
N SER A 8 7.70 13.78 -0.12
CA SER A 8 8.49 14.71 -0.94
C SER A 8 9.65 15.39 -0.21
N GLN A 9 9.57 15.48 1.12
CA GLN A 9 10.55 16.16 1.97
C GLN A 9 11.66 15.21 2.46
N CYS A 10 11.48 13.91 2.28
CA CYS A 10 12.42 12.89 2.72
C CYS A 10 13.61 12.77 1.78
N LYS A 11 14.81 12.67 2.38
CA LYS A 11 16.06 12.43 1.65
C LYS A 11 16.35 10.95 1.43
N ASP A 12 15.81 10.08 2.28
CA ASP A 12 15.91 8.63 2.13
C ASP A 12 14.95 8.12 1.05
N LYS A 13 15.28 7.01 0.41
CA LYS A 13 14.43 6.32 -0.58
C LYS A 13 12.98 6.02 -0.13
N TYR A 14 12.73 5.87 1.17
CA TYR A 14 11.41 5.55 1.72
C TYR A 14 11.12 6.36 2.98
N ILE A 15 9.87 6.77 3.14
CA ILE A 15 9.30 7.19 4.42
C ILE A 15 8.39 6.08 4.93
N PHE A 16 8.29 5.92 6.26
CA PHE A 16 7.44 4.93 6.89
C PHE A 16 6.88 5.40 8.24
N MET A 17 5.73 4.86 8.61
CA MET A 17 5.06 5.02 9.90
C MET A 17 4.80 3.62 10.47
N PRO A 18 5.13 3.33 11.75
CA PRO A 18 5.85 4.20 12.70
C PRO A 18 7.25 4.56 12.19
N SER A 19 7.80 5.71 12.61
CA SER A 19 9.09 6.22 12.11
C SER A 19 10.30 5.42 12.60
N GLU A 20 10.15 4.67 13.70
CA GLU A 20 11.18 3.75 14.19
C GLU A 20 11.21 2.49 13.33
N ARG A 21 12.38 2.20 12.73
CA ARG A 21 12.51 1.16 11.71
C ARG A 21 12.18 -0.23 12.23
N ASP A 22 12.58 -0.53 13.46
CA ASP A 22 12.34 -1.84 14.08
C ASP A 22 10.85 -2.06 14.35
N ASP A 23 10.11 -1.01 14.72
CA ASP A 23 8.67 -1.09 14.95
C ASP A 23 7.90 -1.24 13.63
N PHE A 24 8.31 -0.52 12.59
CA PHE A 24 7.77 -0.73 11.26
C PHE A 24 8.02 -2.17 10.77
N ASP A 25 9.25 -2.67 10.93
CA ASP A 25 9.63 -4.01 10.47
C ASP A 25 8.84 -5.11 11.20
N LYS A 26 8.48 -4.93 12.49
CA LYS A 26 7.57 -5.85 13.21
C LYS A 26 6.22 -5.95 12.50
N VAL A 27 5.62 -4.82 12.11
CA VAL A 27 4.34 -4.80 11.38
C VAL A 27 4.50 -5.35 9.96
N ALA A 28 5.59 -5.03 9.28
CA ALA A 28 5.81 -5.47 7.89
C ALA A 28 6.07 -6.98 7.76
N ARG A 29 6.49 -7.65 8.84
CA ARG A 29 6.83 -9.09 8.87
C ARG A 29 5.74 -9.97 9.50
N ARG A 30 4.77 -9.40 10.21
CA ARG A 30 3.68 -10.17 10.85
C ARG A 30 2.67 -10.71 9.83
N GLU A 31 1.81 -11.62 10.29
CA GLU A 31 0.67 -12.14 9.54
C GLU A 31 -0.29 -11.01 9.16
N GLY A 32 -0.67 -10.96 7.88
CA GLY A 32 -1.38 -9.84 7.29
C GLY A 32 -0.85 -9.48 5.90
N GLY A 33 -1.04 -8.24 5.52
CA GLY A 33 -0.68 -7.77 4.18
C GLY A 33 -0.80 -6.27 4.04
N LYS A 34 -0.73 -5.82 2.79
CA LYS A 34 -0.71 -4.41 2.45
C LYS A 34 -1.49 -4.13 1.18
N TRP A 35 -2.23 -3.03 1.22
CA TRP A 35 -2.79 -2.40 0.03
C TRP A 35 -1.71 -1.57 -0.66
N LEU A 36 -1.63 -1.70 -1.99
CA LEU A 36 -0.74 -0.94 -2.86
C LEU A 36 -1.56 0.16 -3.52
N LEU A 37 -1.20 1.41 -3.21
CA LEU A 37 -1.84 2.61 -3.72
C LEU A 37 -0.88 3.30 -4.72
N ASN A 38 -1.10 3.08 -6.01
CA ASN A 38 -0.31 3.72 -7.06
C ASN A 38 -0.78 5.16 -7.25
N THR A 39 0.05 6.13 -6.91
CA THR A 39 -0.28 7.56 -6.96
C THR A 39 0.46 8.25 -8.09
N GLU A 40 -0.09 9.37 -8.53
CA GLU A 40 0.64 10.36 -9.34
C GLU A 40 1.52 11.21 -8.43
N ASP A 41 2.58 11.82 -8.99
CA ASP A 41 3.50 12.67 -8.23
C ASP A 41 2.77 13.83 -7.54
N SER A 42 1.84 14.47 -8.24
CA SER A 42 1.05 15.62 -7.73
C SER A 42 0.15 15.28 -6.54
N ASN A 43 -0.22 14.00 -6.38
CA ASN A 43 -1.15 13.54 -5.35
C ASN A 43 -0.46 12.69 -4.27
N HIS A 44 0.86 12.53 -4.33
CA HIS A 44 1.54 11.58 -3.44
C HIS A 44 1.53 12.03 -1.98
N ASP A 45 1.88 13.28 -1.72
CA ASP A 45 1.87 13.85 -0.36
C ASP A 45 0.45 13.99 0.17
N SER A 46 -0.50 14.47 -0.64
CA SER A 46 -1.89 14.62 -0.20
C SER A 46 -2.55 13.28 0.12
N HIS A 47 -2.27 12.23 -0.65
CA HIS A 47 -2.72 10.88 -0.30
C HIS A 47 -2.04 10.36 0.98
N TRP A 48 -0.75 10.63 1.17
CA TRP A 48 -0.05 10.28 2.41
C TRP A 48 -0.71 10.91 3.62
N GLU A 49 -0.95 12.22 3.58
CA GLU A 49 -1.62 12.97 4.66
C GLU A 49 -3.02 12.43 4.94
N ALA A 50 -3.80 12.17 3.89
CA ALA A 50 -5.16 11.64 4.00
C ALA A 50 -5.23 10.25 4.66
N LEU A 51 -4.12 9.48 4.65
CA LEU A 51 -4.04 8.15 5.28
C LEU A 51 -3.66 8.21 6.76
N LEU A 52 -3.11 9.32 7.24
CA LEU A 52 -2.66 9.46 8.63
C LEU A 52 -3.80 9.27 9.65
N PRO A 53 -5.02 9.80 9.45
CA PRO A 53 -6.13 9.52 10.36
C PRO A 53 -6.42 8.02 10.48
N LEU A 54 -6.43 7.29 9.36
CA LEU A 54 -6.66 5.84 9.36
C LEU A 54 -5.55 5.07 10.09
N TYR A 55 -4.32 5.58 10.05
CA TYR A 55 -3.20 5.05 10.82
C TYR A 55 -3.36 5.32 12.32
N HIS A 56 -3.69 6.56 12.70
CA HIS A 56 -3.90 6.92 14.10
C HIS A 56 -5.09 6.21 14.75
N ASP A 57 -6.14 5.92 13.97
CA ASP A 57 -7.30 5.15 14.40
C ASP A 57 -7.03 3.62 14.48
N GLY A 58 -5.84 3.17 14.09
CA GLY A 58 -5.44 1.76 14.11
C GLY A 58 -6.05 0.90 13.00
N LEU A 59 -6.73 1.51 12.02
CA LEU A 59 -7.24 0.78 10.85
C LEU A 59 -6.11 0.38 9.90
N ILE A 60 -5.11 1.27 9.75
CA ILE A 60 -3.84 1.00 9.09
C ILE A 60 -2.78 0.88 10.19
N LEU A 61 -1.96 -0.15 10.12
CA LEU A 61 -1.00 -0.46 11.19
C LEU A 61 0.41 0.02 10.90
N ALA A 62 0.71 0.20 9.62
CA ALA A 62 1.91 0.86 9.16
C ALA A 62 1.69 1.48 7.79
N LEU A 63 2.42 2.54 7.50
CA LEU A 63 2.48 3.17 6.19
C LEU A 63 3.92 3.13 5.68
N ARG A 64 4.08 3.03 4.37
CA ARG A 64 5.35 3.26 3.70
C ARG A 64 5.10 3.94 2.37
N ALA A 65 5.97 4.86 1.95
CA ALA A 65 5.85 5.50 0.66
C ALA A 65 7.23 5.68 -0.02
N ASN A 66 7.22 5.74 -1.35
CA ASN A 66 8.42 6.07 -2.14
C ASN A 66 8.69 7.57 -2.13
N THR A 67 9.93 7.97 -1.90
CA THR A 67 10.30 9.39 -1.90
C THR A 67 10.83 9.80 -3.29
N PRO A 68 11.12 11.10 -3.53
CA PRO A 68 11.73 11.60 -4.76
C PRO A 68 13.13 11.07 -5.08
N GLU A 69 13.80 10.39 -4.14
CA GLU A 69 15.07 9.71 -4.37
C GLU A 69 14.85 8.43 -5.22
N ILE A 70 14.43 8.66 -6.46
CA ILE A 70 14.23 7.67 -7.50
C ILE A 70 15.61 7.34 -8.06
N THR A 71 16.07 6.12 -7.82
CA THR A 71 17.30 5.57 -8.41
C THR A 71 17.27 5.70 -9.94
N ASP A 72 18.44 5.91 -10.57
CA ASP A 72 18.56 6.03 -12.04
C ASP A 72 17.95 4.85 -12.83
N ILE A 73 17.81 3.69 -12.18
CA ILE A 73 17.17 2.50 -12.74
C ILE A 73 15.66 2.71 -12.94
N GLN A 74 14.98 3.36 -11.99
CA GLN A 74 13.53 3.63 -12.05
C GLN A 74 13.19 4.78 -13.01
N ARG A 75 14.12 5.72 -13.23
CA ARG A 75 13.99 6.73 -14.29
C ARG A 75 14.03 6.11 -15.69
N LYS A 76 14.81 5.05 -15.88
CA LYS A 76 14.98 4.38 -17.18
C LYS A 76 13.79 3.50 -17.60
N THR A 77 12.98 3.01 -16.66
CA THR A 77 11.90 2.06 -16.95
C THR A 77 10.52 2.71 -17.17
N ASN A 78 10.42 4.05 -17.19
CA ASN A 78 9.13 4.78 -17.26
C ASN A 78 8.12 4.37 -16.17
N ALA A 79 8.56 3.63 -15.14
CA ALA A 79 7.75 3.14 -14.05
C ALA A 79 7.72 4.15 -12.89
N LEU A 80 7.43 5.41 -13.21
CA LEU A 80 7.25 6.53 -12.25
C LEU A 80 5.94 6.37 -11.43
N ASN A 81 5.56 5.14 -11.08
CA ASN A 81 4.44 4.94 -10.18
C ASN A 81 4.98 5.08 -8.75
N LYS A 82 4.74 6.25 -8.16
CA LYS A 82 4.84 6.43 -6.71
C LYS A 82 3.83 5.48 -6.08
N VAL A 83 4.25 4.76 -5.03
CA VAL A 83 3.40 3.79 -4.35
C VAL A 83 3.38 4.14 -2.88
N ILE A 84 2.19 4.14 -2.30
CA ILE A 84 1.99 4.09 -0.85
C ILE A 84 1.52 2.68 -0.49
N TRP A 85 2.18 2.07 0.49
CA TRP A 85 1.80 0.78 1.06
C TRP A 85 1.09 1.01 2.39
N CYS A 86 -0.14 0.54 2.47
CA CYS A 86 -0.96 0.59 3.68
C CYS A 86 -1.04 -0.81 4.27
N PHE A 87 -0.35 -1.05 5.39
CA PHE A 87 -0.32 -2.35 6.05
C PHE A 87 -1.55 -2.53 6.92
N ALA A 88 -2.19 -3.69 6.81
CA ALA A 88 -3.41 -4.02 7.53
C ALA A 88 -3.26 -5.36 8.26
N GLU A 89 -4.11 -5.55 9.27
CA GLU A 89 -4.25 -6.83 9.95
C GLU A 89 -4.81 -7.90 9.01
N ASP A 90 -4.55 -9.15 9.39
CA ASP A 90 -5.17 -10.39 8.92
C ASP A 90 -5.56 -10.39 7.43
N ALA A 91 -4.75 -11.07 6.64
CA ALA A 91 -4.97 -11.19 5.21
C ALA A 91 -6.12 -12.13 4.86
N ASP A 92 -6.66 -12.90 5.80
CA ASP A 92 -7.71 -13.90 5.60
C ASP A 92 -9.09 -13.41 6.05
N ASP A 93 -9.15 -12.36 6.89
CA ASP A 93 -10.40 -11.65 7.21
C ASP A 93 -10.86 -10.77 6.05
N LEU A 94 -11.77 -11.31 5.24
CA LEU A 94 -12.33 -10.62 4.07
C LEU A 94 -13.08 -9.32 4.41
N GLU A 95 -13.79 -9.29 5.55
CA GLU A 95 -14.53 -8.11 5.97
C GLU A 95 -13.58 -6.99 6.36
N ASN A 96 -12.52 -7.31 7.12
CA ASN A 96 -11.49 -6.36 7.46
C ASN A 96 -10.75 -5.85 6.21
N VAL A 97 -10.35 -6.74 5.30
CA VAL A 97 -9.72 -6.40 4.03
C VAL A 97 -10.59 -5.40 3.23
N ARG A 98 -11.90 -5.66 3.13
CA ARG A 98 -12.86 -4.76 2.45
C ARG A 98 -12.98 -3.43 3.18
N ARG A 99 -13.13 -3.46 4.50
CA ARG A 99 -13.31 -2.26 5.35
C ARG A 99 -12.12 -1.32 5.21
N VAL A 100 -10.90 -1.83 5.30
CA VAL A 100 -9.66 -1.05 5.13
C VAL A 100 -9.58 -0.46 3.72
N ALA A 101 -9.89 -1.25 2.68
CA ALA A 101 -9.85 -0.78 1.29
C ALA A 101 -10.85 0.35 1.02
N ASN A 102 -12.09 0.20 1.52
CA ASN A 102 -13.10 1.24 1.41
C ASN A 102 -12.67 2.52 2.13
N ALA A 103 -12.13 2.40 3.35
CA ALA A 103 -11.66 3.55 4.11
C ALA A 103 -10.50 4.29 3.39
N ILE A 104 -9.51 3.56 2.87
CA ILE A 104 -8.42 4.11 2.07
C ILE A 104 -8.98 4.87 0.87
N ARG A 105 -9.87 4.24 0.08
CA ARG A 105 -10.41 4.86 -1.13
C ARG A 105 -11.21 6.12 -0.83
N SER A 106 -12.03 6.08 0.21
CA SER A 106 -12.81 7.24 0.66
C SER A 106 -11.92 8.37 1.14
N ALA A 107 -10.89 8.07 1.95
CA ALA A 107 -9.98 9.07 2.50
C ALA A 107 -9.18 9.78 1.40
N THR A 108 -8.69 9.05 0.41
CA THR A 108 -7.81 9.61 -0.63
C THR A 108 -8.53 9.95 -1.95
N ASN A 109 -9.85 9.75 -2.03
CA ASN A 109 -10.62 9.81 -3.29
C ASN A 109 -9.93 9.05 -4.45
N HIS A 110 -9.43 7.84 -4.16
CA HIS A 110 -8.51 7.17 -5.09
C HIS A 110 -9.20 6.79 -6.40
N GLY A 111 -8.65 7.25 -7.54
CA GLY A 111 -9.21 7.00 -8.87
C GLY A 111 -8.73 5.74 -9.58
N ARG A 112 -7.85 4.92 -8.97
CA ARG A 112 -7.24 3.73 -9.60
C ARG A 112 -7.59 2.43 -8.86
N ILE A 113 -7.33 1.30 -9.50
CA ILE A 113 -7.46 -0.03 -8.87
C ILE A 113 -6.37 -0.16 -7.80
N MET A 114 -6.75 -0.71 -6.64
CA MET A 114 -5.81 -1.06 -5.58
C MET A 114 -5.64 -2.56 -5.54
N TYR A 115 -4.45 -3.01 -5.15
CA TYR A 115 -4.14 -4.42 -5.01
C TYR A 115 -3.67 -4.75 -3.60
N TYR A 116 -4.06 -5.90 -3.09
CA TYR A 116 -3.63 -6.38 -1.79
C TYR A 116 -2.64 -7.53 -1.94
N LYS A 117 -1.53 -7.46 -1.21
CA LYS A 117 -0.52 -8.51 -1.18
C LYS A 117 -0.20 -8.90 0.25
N THR A 118 -0.14 -10.20 0.52
CA THR A 118 0.27 -10.71 1.85
C THR A 118 1.72 -10.36 2.15
N ASN A 119 2.06 -10.20 3.42
CA ASN A 119 3.44 -9.93 3.82
C ASN A 119 4.38 -11.10 3.47
N ALA A 120 3.90 -12.34 3.61
CA ALA A 120 4.63 -13.54 3.21
C ALA A 120 4.96 -13.56 1.70
N ALA A 121 4.01 -13.19 0.83
CA ALA A 121 4.26 -13.11 -0.61
C ALA A 121 5.29 -12.01 -0.97
N SER A 122 5.53 -11.03 -0.10
CA SER A 122 6.58 -10.02 -0.27
C SER A 122 7.96 -10.49 0.18
N ALA A 123 8.03 -11.41 1.15
CA ALA A 123 9.29 -11.95 1.64
C ALA A 123 9.96 -12.91 0.63
N ASN A 124 9.15 -13.62 -0.15
CA ASN A 124 9.64 -14.45 -1.25
C ASN A 124 10.07 -13.56 -2.43
N ARG A 125 11.35 -13.14 -2.42
CA ARG A 125 12.05 -12.22 -3.35
C ARG A 125 12.03 -12.60 -4.85
N LEU A 126 11.18 -13.53 -5.27
CA LEU A 126 11.13 -14.06 -6.63
C LEU A 126 10.48 -13.13 -7.66
N PHE A 127 9.78 -12.07 -7.22
CA PHE A 127 8.98 -11.25 -8.13
C PHE A 127 9.20 -9.76 -7.85
N HIS A 128 10.24 -9.21 -8.50
CA HIS A 128 10.61 -7.81 -8.36
C HIS A 128 9.80 -6.86 -9.26
N GLU A 129 9.17 -7.36 -10.32
CA GLU A 129 8.52 -6.53 -11.35
C GLU A 129 7.26 -7.28 -11.82
N ASP A 130 6.13 -6.57 -11.93
CA ASP A 130 4.76 -7.08 -12.19
C ASP A 130 4.12 -7.99 -11.12
N THR A 131 3.68 -7.34 -10.03
CA THR A 131 3.25 -7.99 -8.79
C THR A 131 1.75 -8.31 -8.70
N THR A 132 0.94 -8.01 -9.73
CA THR A 132 -0.52 -8.32 -9.68
C THR A 132 -0.78 -9.82 -9.66
N ALA A 133 0.11 -10.63 -10.26
CA ALA A 133 0.04 -12.09 -10.31
C ALA A 133 -0.01 -12.77 -8.93
N ILE A 134 0.60 -12.13 -7.93
CA ILE A 134 0.72 -12.63 -6.55
C ILE A 134 -0.17 -11.85 -5.57
N CYS A 135 -0.99 -10.93 -6.07
CA CYS A 135 -1.98 -10.23 -5.26
C CYS A 135 -3.13 -11.17 -4.91
N LYS A 136 -3.49 -11.16 -3.63
CA LYS A 136 -4.58 -11.96 -3.08
C LYS A 136 -5.93 -11.33 -3.39
N TYR A 137 -6.00 -10.00 -3.30
CA TYR A 137 -7.21 -9.23 -3.58
C TYR A 137 -6.98 -8.07 -4.53
N MET A 138 -8.04 -7.66 -5.21
CA MET A 138 -8.13 -6.45 -6.01
C MET A 138 -9.34 -5.65 -5.52
N HIS A 139 -9.19 -4.34 -5.38
CA HIS A 139 -10.28 -3.42 -5.07
C HIS A 139 -10.49 -2.44 -6.21
N SER A 140 -11.66 -2.51 -6.85
CA SER A 140 -11.98 -1.68 -8.01
C SER A 140 -12.26 -0.24 -7.63
N VAL A 141 -12.28 0.63 -8.66
CA VAL A 141 -12.68 2.04 -8.53
C VAL A 141 -14.13 2.22 -8.08
N LYS A 142 -14.98 1.19 -8.25
CA LYS A 142 -16.39 1.19 -7.87
C LYS A 142 -16.64 0.66 -6.45
N GLY A 143 -15.60 0.41 -5.67
CA GLY A 143 -15.77 -0.14 -4.31
C GLY A 143 -15.97 -1.66 -4.25
N GLN A 144 -15.72 -2.38 -5.34
CA GLN A 144 -15.92 -3.84 -5.37
C GLN A 144 -14.62 -4.55 -5.03
N LEU A 145 -14.72 -5.62 -4.24
CA LEU A 145 -13.60 -6.48 -3.87
C LEU A 145 -13.61 -7.74 -4.73
N PHE A 146 -12.42 -8.18 -5.14
CA PHE A 146 -12.21 -9.41 -5.90
C PHE A 146 -11.11 -10.23 -5.25
N ARG A 147 -11.21 -11.55 -5.34
CA ARG A 147 -10.14 -12.49 -5.03
C ARG A 147 -9.82 -13.35 -6.25
N ARG A 148 -8.75 -14.14 -6.20
CA ARG A 148 -8.45 -15.12 -7.25
C ARG A 148 -9.16 -16.45 -7.00
N ASP A 149 -9.74 -17.03 -8.05
CA ASP A 149 -10.23 -18.41 -8.06
C ASP A 149 -9.08 -19.43 -8.18
N GLU A 150 -9.40 -20.73 -8.21
CA GLU A 150 -8.42 -21.82 -8.37
C GLU A 150 -7.62 -21.75 -9.69
N TYR A 151 -8.17 -21.08 -10.71
CA TYR A 151 -7.54 -20.85 -12.02
C TYR A 151 -6.84 -19.48 -12.10
N LYS A 152 -6.67 -18.79 -10.97
CA LYS A 152 -6.03 -17.46 -10.85
C LYS A 152 -6.79 -16.33 -11.55
N ARG A 153 -8.08 -16.47 -11.84
CA ARG A 153 -8.94 -15.42 -12.41
C ARG A 153 -9.59 -14.60 -11.29
N TRP A 154 -9.92 -13.34 -11.58
CA TRP A 154 -10.59 -12.48 -10.60
C TRP A 154 -12.08 -12.81 -10.51
N GLU A 155 -12.53 -13.15 -9.31
CA GLU A 155 -13.95 -13.31 -8.96
C GLU A 155 -14.34 -12.28 -7.91
N MET A 156 -15.53 -11.71 -8.05
CA MET A 156 -16.07 -10.74 -7.08
C MET A 156 -16.47 -11.47 -5.80
N VAL A 157 -16.14 -10.88 -4.66
CA VAL A 157 -16.44 -11.42 -3.33
C VAL A 157 -16.98 -10.36 -2.41
#